data_AF-A0A356QF85-F1
#
_entry.id   AF-A0A356QF85-F1
#
_cell.length_a   1.000
_cell.length_b   1.000
_cell.length_c   1.000
_cell.angle_alpha   90.00
_cell.angle_beta   90.00
_cell.angle_gamma   90.00
#
_symmetry.space_group_name_H-M   'P 1'
#
loop_
_entity.id
_entity.type
_entity.pdbx_description
1 polymer ?
#
loop_
_entity_poly.entity_id
_entity_poly.type
_entity_poly.pdbx_seq_one_letter_code
_entity_poly.pdbx_strand_id
1 'polypeptide(L)'
;PATPVPSAPAEPSASEEKPAAPVAEKAPASKTPASSKPGKAAPKKAAAESSSIRVSVDKVDQIINLVGELIITQSMLDQTVSDLGDQSVGNSSLQNGMSLLQRNARDLQEAVMSIRMIPMEFVFSRFPRVVRDTAGKLGKEIELITEGKSTELDKSLVERITDPLTHLVRNSLDHGVEMPDEREALGKPRTGKLVLSARHQGGNILIEVRDDGAGMDRDRLLA
;
A
#
# COMPACT_ATOMS: atom_id res chain seq x y z
N PRO A 1 67.04 11.81 -13.46
CA PRO A 1 65.92 11.84 -12.48
C PRO A 1 64.69 11.17 -13.10
N ALA A 2 64.34 10.02 -12.54
CA ALA A 2 63.40 9.05 -13.07
C ALA A 2 61.94 9.42 -12.81
N THR A 3 61.09 9.11 -13.78
CA THR A 3 59.64 8.98 -13.65
C THR A 3 59.27 7.75 -12.82
N PRO A 4 58.23 7.81 -11.97
CA PRO A 4 57.54 6.64 -11.49
C PRO A 4 56.16 6.48 -12.16
N VAL A 5 55.89 5.25 -12.59
CA VAL A 5 54.55 4.68 -12.90
C VAL A 5 54.00 4.08 -11.60
N PRO A 6 52.68 4.13 -11.34
CA PRO A 6 51.84 2.91 -11.31
C PRO A 6 50.38 3.22 -11.72
N SER A 7 49.40 2.34 -11.88
CA SER A 7 49.18 0.89 -12.05
C SER A 7 47.67 0.78 -12.32
N ALA A 8 47.24 -0.23 -13.07
CA ALA A 8 45.86 -0.50 -13.45
C ALA A 8 44.92 -0.81 -12.27
N PRO A 9 43.59 -0.77 -12.50
CA PRO A 9 42.75 -1.90 -12.11
C PRO A 9 41.86 -2.43 -13.25
N ALA A 10 41.59 -3.72 -13.14
CA ALA A 10 40.95 -4.60 -14.10
C ALA A 10 39.41 -4.56 -14.07
N GLU A 11 38.79 -4.74 -15.24
CA GLU A 11 37.40 -5.13 -15.44
C GLU A 11 37.29 -6.66 -15.52
N PRO A 12 36.27 -7.30 -14.91
CA PRO A 12 35.88 -8.65 -15.27
C PRO A 12 34.77 -8.64 -16.33
N SER A 13 35.10 -9.19 -17.49
CA SER A 13 34.21 -9.49 -18.61
C SER A 13 33.18 -10.57 -18.26
N ALA A 14 31.94 -10.33 -18.68
CA ALA A 14 30.84 -11.29 -18.68
C ALA A 14 31.14 -12.48 -19.61
N SER A 15 30.70 -13.67 -19.19
CA SER A 15 30.67 -14.89 -20.00
C SER A 15 29.22 -15.34 -20.12
N GLU A 16 28.67 -15.23 -21.34
CA GLU A 16 27.40 -15.84 -21.75
C GLU A 16 27.61 -17.34 -22.01
N GLU A 17 26.74 -18.19 -21.49
CA GLU A 17 26.71 -19.60 -21.85
C GLU A 17 25.26 -20.05 -22.10
N LYS A 18 25.03 -20.48 -23.34
CA LYS A 18 23.79 -21.04 -23.90
C LYS A 18 23.95 -22.55 -24.00
N PRO A 19 22.91 -23.36 -23.69
CA PRO A 19 22.81 -24.68 -24.32
C PRO A 19 21.59 -24.84 -25.21
N ALA A 20 21.85 -25.48 -26.34
CA ALA A 20 20.92 -25.88 -27.38
C ALA A 20 20.10 -27.14 -27.02
N ALA A 21 18.97 -27.28 -27.71
CA ALA A 21 18.09 -28.44 -27.72
C ALA A 21 18.73 -29.70 -28.35
N PRO A 22 18.09 -30.87 -28.17
CA PRO A 22 17.91 -31.80 -29.28
C PRO A 22 16.45 -32.26 -29.49
N VAL A 23 16.24 -32.84 -30.67
CA VAL A 23 14.99 -33.02 -31.41
C VAL A 23 14.55 -34.49 -31.45
N ALA A 24 13.21 -34.70 -31.44
CA ALA A 24 12.40 -35.81 -31.98
C ALA A 24 12.44 -37.21 -31.37
N GLU A 25 11.24 -37.81 -31.16
CA GLU A 25 10.76 -38.97 -31.96
C GLU A 25 9.27 -39.37 -31.68
N LYS A 26 8.50 -39.46 -32.78
CA LYS A 26 7.30 -40.25 -33.15
C LYS A 26 6.14 -40.58 -32.17
N ALA A 27 4.93 -40.32 -32.68
CA ALA A 27 3.66 -41.00 -32.35
C ALA A 27 3.57 -42.42 -32.99
N PRO A 28 2.63 -43.30 -32.56
CA PRO A 28 1.30 -43.30 -33.19
C PRO A 28 0.09 -43.62 -32.28
N ALA A 29 -1.09 -43.46 -32.89
CA ALA A 29 -2.48 -43.43 -32.44
C ALA A 29 -3.05 -44.63 -31.66
N SER A 30 -4.15 -44.39 -30.90
CA SER A 30 -5.37 -45.23 -30.94
C SER A 30 -6.51 -44.75 -30.01
N LYS A 31 -7.66 -44.45 -30.65
CA LYS A 31 -9.07 -44.69 -30.22
C LYS A 31 -9.80 -43.68 -29.32
N THR A 32 -10.69 -42.95 -29.97
CA THR A 32 -12.01 -42.50 -29.46
C THR A 32 -12.91 -43.70 -29.14
N PRO A 33 -13.91 -43.55 -28.25
CA PRO A 33 -15.27 -43.48 -28.78
C PRO A 33 -16.11 -42.34 -28.19
N ALA A 34 -16.97 -41.82 -29.05
CA ALA A 34 -17.97 -40.80 -28.77
C ALA A 34 -19.06 -41.32 -27.82
N SER A 35 -19.52 -40.46 -26.93
CA SER A 35 -20.89 -40.48 -26.42
C SER A 35 -21.36 -39.05 -26.20
N SER A 36 -22.30 -38.65 -27.05
CA SER A 36 -23.02 -37.39 -27.00
C SER A 36 -24.26 -37.56 -26.12
N LYS A 37 -24.49 -36.60 -25.20
CA LYS A 37 -25.85 -36.17 -24.84
C LYS A 37 -25.87 -34.68 -24.48
N PRO A 38 -26.88 -33.92 -24.94
CA PRO A 38 -26.94 -32.47 -24.86
C PRO A 38 -27.59 -32.01 -23.55
N GLY A 39 -26.94 -31.07 -22.86
CA GLY A 39 -27.45 -30.51 -21.60
C GLY A 39 -27.20 -28.99 -21.53
N LYS A 40 -28.25 -28.23 -21.84
CA LYS A 40 -28.53 -26.83 -21.46
C LYS A 40 -27.34 -25.85 -21.48
N ALA A 41 -27.34 -25.01 -22.52
CA ALA A 41 -26.62 -23.74 -22.53
C ALA A 41 -26.98 -22.91 -21.28
N ALA A 42 -26.04 -22.83 -20.34
CA ALA A 42 -26.05 -21.80 -19.33
C ALA A 42 -25.79 -20.45 -20.02
N PRO A 43 -26.51 -19.37 -19.67
CA PRO A 43 -26.25 -18.07 -20.24
C PRO A 43 -24.84 -17.65 -19.83
N LYS A 44 -23.96 -17.46 -20.81
CA LYS A 44 -22.70 -16.74 -20.62
C LYS A 44 -23.08 -15.36 -20.10
N LYS A 45 -22.96 -15.13 -18.79
CA LYS A 45 -22.81 -13.79 -18.26
C LYS A 45 -21.64 -13.20 -19.03
N ALA A 46 -21.91 -12.15 -19.81
CA ALA A 46 -20.87 -11.28 -20.32
C ALA A 46 -20.04 -10.86 -19.11
N ALA A 47 -18.86 -11.46 -18.97
CA ALA A 47 -17.84 -10.91 -18.13
C ALA A 47 -17.58 -9.53 -18.75
N ALA A 48 -18.00 -8.48 -18.05
CA ALA A 48 -17.48 -7.16 -18.33
C ALA A 48 -15.97 -7.33 -18.24
N GLU A 49 -15.30 -7.34 -19.40
CA GLU A 49 -13.85 -7.38 -19.48
C GLU A 49 -13.38 -6.11 -18.78
N SER A 50 -12.95 -6.26 -17.53
CA SER A 50 -12.28 -5.18 -16.81
C SER A 50 -10.97 -4.93 -17.54
N SER A 51 -10.99 -3.98 -18.46
CA SER A 51 -9.84 -3.45 -19.18
C SER A 51 -8.84 -2.86 -18.17
N SER A 52 -7.92 -3.68 -17.67
CA SER A 52 -6.86 -3.22 -16.76
C SER A 52 -5.68 -2.69 -17.56
N ILE A 53 -5.23 -1.46 -17.26
CA ILE A 53 -4.03 -0.85 -17.85
C ILE A 53 -2.95 -0.76 -16.78
N ARG A 54 -1.75 -1.27 -17.06
CA ARG A 54 -0.58 -1.09 -16.18
C ARG A 54 0.13 0.21 -16.56
N VAL A 55 0.35 1.07 -15.58
CA VAL A 55 1.02 2.36 -15.74
C VAL A 55 2.23 2.40 -14.81
N SER A 56 3.34 3.02 -15.24
CA SER A 56 4.51 3.20 -14.37
C SER A 56 4.21 4.21 -13.27
N VAL A 57 4.85 4.04 -12.11
CA VAL A 57 4.67 4.93 -10.95
C VAL A 57 5.07 6.36 -11.32
N ASP A 58 6.18 6.54 -12.03
CA ASP A 58 6.68 7.86 -12.44
C ASP A 58 5.67 8.68 -13.26
N LYS A 59 4.85 8.01 -14.08
CA LYS A 59 3.82 8.69 -14.88
C LYS A 59 2.67 9.18 -14.01
N VAL A 60 2.26 8.39 -13.02
CA VAL A 60 1.23 8.79 -12.05
C VAL A 60 1.75 9.96 -11.20
N ASP A 61 3.01 9.90 -10.78
CA ASP A 61 3.66 10.97 -10.03
C ASP A 61 3.74 12.27 -10.83
N GLN A 62 4.08 12.18 -12.12
CA GLN A 62 4.09 13.34 -13.01
C GLN A 62 2.69 13.98 -13.14
N ILE A 63 1.63 13.17 -13.28
CA ILE A 63 0.25 13.69 -13.33
C ILE A 63 -0.08 14.42 -12.02
N ILE A 64 0.34 13.91 -10.88
CA ILE A 64 0.10 14.56 -9.58
C ILE A 64 0.83 15.89 -9.46
N ASN A 65 2.07 15.97 -9.96
CA ASN A 65 2.81 17.23 -10.00
C ASN A 65 2.10 18.26 -10.88
N LEU A 66 1.64 17.87 -12.08
CA LEU A 66 0.89 18.74 -12.99
C LEU A 66 -0.43 19.22 -12.38
N VAL A 67 -1.16 18.34 -11.68
CA VAL A 67 -2.38 18.73 -10.95
C VAL A 67 -2.05 19.67 -9.79
N GLY A 68 -0.92 19.46 -9.11
CA GLY A 68 -0.41 20.39 -8.09
C GLY A 68 -0.12 21.77 -8.66
N GLU A 69 0.59 21.86 -9.78
CA GLU A 69 0.85 23.12 -10.51
C GLU A 69 -0.43 23.81 -10.96
N LEU A 70 -1.43 23.04 -11.41
CA LEU A 70 -2.75 23.54 -11.76
C LEU A 70 -3.45 24.19 -10.55
N ILE A 71 -3.42 23.55 -9.39
CA ILE A 71 -4.03 24.07 -8.15
C ILE A 71 -3.30 25.34 -7.68
N ILE A 72 -1.97 25.39 -7.77
CA ILE A 72 -1.17 26.57 -7.45
C ILE A 72 -1.55 27.73 -8.38
N THR A 73 -1.57 27.48 -9.70
CA THR A 73 -1.93 28.48 -10.72
C THR A 73 -3.36 28.99 -10.51
N GLN A 74 -4.29 28.10 -10.17
CA GLN A 74 -5.68 28.48 -9.86
C GLN A 74 -5.75 29.36 -8.61
N SER A 75 -4.98 29.06 -7.56
CA SER A 75 -4.93 29.88 -6.34
C SER A 75 -4.35 31.28 -6.60
N MET A 76 -3.31 31.38 -7.44
CA MET A 76 -2.74 32.66 -7.87
C MET A 76 -3.74 33.50 -8.69
N LEU A 77 -4.48 32.84 -9.59
CA LEU A 77 -5.53 33.49 -10.38
C LEU A 77 -6.67 33.99 -9.48
N ASP A 78 -7.03 33.23 -8.43
CA ASP A 78 -8.09 33.61 -7.48
C ASP A 78 -7.70 34.83 -6.65
N GLN A 79 -6.45 34.90 -6.21
CA GLN A 79 -5.88 36.09 -5.56
C GLN A 79 -5.89 37.30 -6.50
N THR A 80 -5.44 37.13 -7.75
CA THR A 80 -5.43 38.20 -8.75
C THR A 80 -6.83 38.74 -9.01
N VAL A 81 -7.84 37.85 -9.16
CA VAL A 81 -9.24 38.26 -9.35
C VAL A 81 -9.80 38.95 -8.11
N SER A 82 -9.42 38.51 -6.91
CA SER A 82 -9.82 39.14 -5.64
C SER A 82 -9.25 40.56 -5.52
N ASP A 83 -7.97 40.75 -5.88
CA ASP A 83 -7.31 42.07 -5.89
C ASP A 83 -7.94 43.03 -6.91
N LEU A 84 -8.38 42.51 -8.06
CA LEU A 84 -9.13 43.27 -9.07
C LEU A 84 -10.56 43.62 -8.62
N GLY A 85 -11.17 42.79 -7.77
CA GLY A 85 -12.53 42.94 -7.27
C GLY A 85 -12.74 44.19 -6.41
N ASP A 86 -11.69 44.71 -5.78
CA ASP A 86 -11.72 45.96 -4.99
C ASP A 86 -11.88 47.21 -5.88
N GLN A 87 -11.65 47.08 -7.20
CA GLN A 87 -11.77 48.16 -8.19
C GLN A 87 -13.00 48.04 -9.10
N SER A 88 -13.72 46.91 -9.07
CA SER A 88 -14.81 46.61 -10.02
C SER A 88 -15.91 45.77 -9.36
N VAL A 89 -16.97 46.44 -8.91
CA VAL A 89 -18.27 45.83 -8.61
C VAL A 89 -18.83 45.25 -9.90
N GLY A 90 -18.70 43.94 -10.19
CA GLY A 90 -19.49 43.39 -11.30
C GLY A 90 -19.14 42.06 -11.96
N ASN A 91 -18.09 41.32 -11.60
CA ASN A 91 -17.76 40.09 -12.33
C ASN A 91 -18.13 38.80 -11.57
N SER A 92 -19.39 38.71 -11.14
CA SER A 92 -19.96 37.49 -10.52
C SER A 92 -19.82 36.26 -11.42
N SER A 93 -19.89 36.41 -12.74
CA SER A 93 -19.65 35.32 -13.69
C SER A 93 -18.20 34.80 -13.66
N LEU A 94 -17.21 35.69 -13.45
CA LEU A 94 -15.80 35.29 -13.35
C LEU A 94 -15.53 34.56 -12.04
N GLN A 95 -16.05 35.08 -10.92
CA GLN A 95 -15.95 34.43 -9.61
C GLN A 95 -16.61 33.03 -9.61
N ASN A 96 -17.77 32.91 -10.26
CA ASN A 96 -18.43 31.62 -10.44
C ASN A 96 -17.59 30.65 -11.29
N GLY A 97 -17.00 31.14 -12.40
CA GLY A 97 -16.09 30.35 -13.24
C GLY A 97 -14.85 29.88 -12.48
N MET A 98 -14.28 30.74 -11.63
CA MET A 98 -13.13 30.44 -10.78
C MET A 98 -13.44 29.38 -9.72
N SER A 99 -14.58 29.50 -9.05
CA SER A 99 -15.04 28.51 -8.07
C SER A 99 -15.28 27.14 -8.73
N LEU A 100 -15.88 27.13 -9.93
CA LEU A 100 -16.07 25.89 -10.69
C LEU A 100 -14.73 25.26 -11.10
N LEU A 101 -13.76 26.06 -11.55
CA LEU A 101 -12.42 25.59 -11.87
C LEU A 101 -11.73 25.00 -10.64
N GLN A 102 -11.83 25.66 -9.48
CA GLN A 102 -11.27 25.16 -8.22
C GLN A 102 -11.84 23.80 -7.85
N ARG A 103 -13.17 23.65 -7.94
CA ARG A 103 -13.85 22.39 -7.65
C ARG A 103 -13.40 21.30 -8.62
N ASN A 104 -13.41 21.56 -9.93
CA ASN A 104 -12.98 20.59 -10.93
C ASN A 104 -11.51 20.18 -10.75
N ALA A 105 -10.63 21.11 -10.32
CA ALA A 105 -9.24 20.80 -10.03
C ALA A 105 -9.09 19.89 -8.79
N ARG A 106 -9.91 20.09 -7.74
CA ARG A 106 -9.95 19.20 -6.57
C ARG A 106 -10.51 17.82 -6.94
N ASP A 107 -11.61 17.77 -7.69
CA ASP A 107 -12.20 16.51 -8.16
C ASP A 107 -11.18 15.73 -9.03
N LEU A 108 -10.41 16.43 -9.88
CA LEU A 108 -9.33 15.82 -10.65
C LEU A 108 -8.19 15.32 -9.75
N GLN A 109 -7.80 16.07 -8.73
CA GLN A 109 -6.78 15.66 -7.77
C GLN A 109 -7.21 14.39 -7.02
N GLU A 110 -8.44 14.33 -6.52
CA GLU A 110 -8.98 13.15 -5.84
C GLU A 110 -9.04 11.95 -6.78
N ALA A 111 -9.51 12.12 -8.02
CA ALA A 111 -9.54 11.08 -9.03
C ALA A 111 -8.13 10.55 -9.35
N VAL A 112 -7.14 11.42 -9.52
CA VAL A 112 -5.76 11.00 -9.79
C VAL A 112 -5.15 10.28 -8.58
N MET A 113 -5.38 10.78 -7.35
CA MET A 113 -4.90 10.11 -6.13
C MET A 113 -5.52 8.71 -5.98
N SER A 114 -6.80 8.54 -6.34
CA SER A 114 -7.48 7.24 -6.31
C SER A 114 -6.78 6.15 -7.15
N ILE A 115 -6.09 6.54 -8.23
CA ILE A 115 -5.36 5.60 -9.11
C ILE A 115 -4.18 4.95 -8.38
N ARG A 116 -3.60 5.64 -7.38
CA ARG A 116 -2.44 5.15 -6.59
C ARG A 116 -2.86 4.37 -5.33
N MET A 117 -4.15 4.23 -5.08
CA MET A 117 -4.64 3.56 -3.88
C MET A 117 -4.34 2.07 -3.93
N ILE A 118 -3.81 1.54 -2.83
CA ILE A 118 -3.49 0.13 -2.65
C ILE A 118 -4.19 -0.38 -1.38
N PRO A 119 -4.83 -1.56 -1.42
CA PRO A 119 -5.42 -2.19 -0.25
C PRO A 119 -4.41 -2.40 0.90
N MET A 120 -4.84 -2.16 2.14
CA MET A 120 -4.06 -2.44 3.34
C MET A 120 -3.72 -3.92 3.52
N GLU A 121 -4.41 -4.81 2.83
CA GLU A 121 -4.11 -6.25 2.76
C GLU A 121 -2.63 -6.52 2.43
N PHE A 122 -2.05 -5.77 1.49
CA PHE A 122 -0.65 -5.93 1.10
C PHE A 122 0.29 -5.70 2.29
N VAL A 123 -0.01 -4.71 3.13
CA VAL A 123 0.73 -4.41 4.35
C VAL A 123 0.46 -5.46 5.43
N PHE A 124 -0.81 -5.80 5.65
CA PHE A 124 -1.21 -6.73 6.72
C PHE A 124 -0.76 -8.17 6.47
N SER A 125 -0.60 -8.58 5.22
CA SER A 125 -0.20 -9.94 4.83
C SER A 125 1.14 -10.41 5.40
N ARG A 126 2.07 -9.48 5.72
CA ARG A 126 3.39 -9.82 6.25
C ARG A 126 3.43 -9.98 7.76
N PHE A 127 2.52 -9.35 8.49
CA PHE A 127 2.56 -9.32 9.96
C PHE A 127 2.32 -10.68 10.63
N PRO A 128 1.51 -11.62 10.11
CA PRO A 128 1.39 -12.94 10.70
C PRO A 128 2.74 -13.65 10.90
N ARG A 129 3.66 -13.51 9.93
CA ARG A 129 5.00 -14.08 10.03
C ARG A 129 5.84 -13.33 11.06
N VAL A 130 5.86 -12.00 11.00
CA VAL A 130 6.63 -11.17 11.95
C VAL A 130 6.19 -11.44 13.39
N VAL A 131 4.89 -11.50 13.65
CA VAL A 131 4.33 -11.79 14.96
C VAL A 131 4.71 -13.19 15.42
N ARG A 132 4.56 -14.23 14.57
CA ARG A 132 4.94 -15.60 14.93
C ARG A 132 6.43 -15.72 15.26
N ASP A 133 7.29 -15.15 14.42
CA ASP A 133 8.74 -15.25 14.57
C ASP A 133 9.23 -14.49 15.83
N THR A 134 8.67 -13.31 16.12
CA THR A 134 9.01 -12.53 17.31
C THR A 134 8.43 -13.14 18.58
N ALA A 135 7.14 -13.52 18.58
CA ALA A 135 6.50 -14.16 19.73
C ALA A 135 7.21 -15.46 20.12
N GLY A 136 7.60 -16.28 19.13
CA GLY A 136 8.38 -17.50 19.36
C GLY A 136 9.75 -17.25 19.99
N LYS A 137 10.45 -16.17 19.58
CA LYS A 137 11.74 -15.78 20.20
C LYS A 137 11.59 -15.31 21.65
N LEU A 138 10.47 -14.67 21.96
CA LEU A 138 10.17 -14.16 23.30
C LEU A 138 9.50 -15.20 24.20
N GLY A 139 9.12 -16.37 23.67
CA GLY A 139 8.36 -17.36 24.42
C GLY A 139 6.92 -16.94 24.74
N LYS A 140 6.34 -16.02 23.95
CA LYS A 140 4.98 -15.51 24.14
C LYS A 140 4.01 -16.21 23.18
N GLU A 141 2.76 -16.38 23.62
CA GLU A 141 1.67 -16.93 22.79
C GLU A 141 0.74 -15.79 22.36
N ILE A 142 0.66 -15.51 21.06
CA ILE A 142 -0.04 -14.32 20.55
C ILE A 142 -0.88 -14.65 19.31
N GLU A 143 -2.15 -14.23 19.34
CA GLU A 143 -3.07 -14.26 18.22
C GLU A 143 -3.12 -12.89 17.54
N LEU A 144 -2.84 -12.86 16.23
CA LEU A 144 -2.96 -11.65 15.41
C LEU A 144 -4.31 -11.62 14.70
N ILE A 145 -5.07 -10.56 14.92
CA ILE A 145 -6.34 -10.27 14.24
C ILE A 145 -6.15 -9.05 13.33
N THR A 146 -6.64 -9.14 12.10
CA THR A 146 -6.50 -8.09 11.08
C THR A 146 -7.87 -7.72 10.54
N GLU A 147 -8.22 -6.45 10.65
CA GLU A 147 -9.52 -5.90 10.26
C GLU A 147 -9.35 -4.79 9.22
N GLY A 148 -10.30 -4.67 8.29
CA GLY A 148 -10.25 -3.60 7.28
C GLY A 148 -9.13 -3.77 6.24
N LYS A 149 -8.82 -5.02 5.86
CA LYS A 149 -7.83 -5.35 4.81
C LYS A 149 -8.12 -4.68 3.46
N SER A 150 -9.40 -4.45 3.17
CA SER A 150 -9.85 -3.80 1.93
C SER A 150 -9.78 -2.27 1.95
N THR A 151 -9.47 -1.66 3.10
CA THR A 151 -9.25 -0.21 3.20
C THR A 151 -8.09 0.18 2.31
N GLU A 152 -8.26 1.16 1.44
CA GLU A 152 -7.25 1.54 0.46
C GLU A 152 -6.45 2.75 0.94
N LEU A 153 -5.13 2.75 0.72
CA LEU A 153 -4.20 3.80 1.15
C LEU A 153 -3.26 4.15 0.00
N ASP A 154 -2.81 5.40 -0.08
CA ASP A 154 -1.82 5.82 -1.07
C ASP A 154 -0.54 4.97 -0.97
N LYS A 155 -0.04 4.47 -2.11
CA LYS A 155 1.19 3.65 -2.16
C LYS A 155 2.38 4.28 -1.43
N SER A 156 2.62 5.59 -1.60
CA SER A 156 3.76 6.25 -0.95
C SER A 156 3.59 6.29 0.57
N LEU A 157 2.34 6.39 1.04
CA LEU A 157 2.03 6.33 2.46
C LEU A 157 2.15 4.90 3.00
N VAL A 158 1.75 3.88 2.23
CA VAL A 158 1.96 2.46 2.53
C VAL A 158 3.45 2.14 2.75
N GLU A 159 4.31 2.64 1.88
CA GLU A 159 5.76 2.44 1.99
C GLU A 159 6.32 3.13 3.24
N ARG A 160 5.88 4.35 3.56
CA ARG A 160 6.35 5.08 4.74
C ARG A 160 5.80 4.56 6.07
N ILE A 161 4.55 4.08 6.10
CA ILE A 161 3.89 3.62 7.34
C ILE A 161 4.32 2.21 7.74
N THR A 162 4.96 1.50 6.81
CA THR A 162 5.37 0.11 6.96
C THR A 162 6.28 -0.13 8.15
N ASP A 163 7.35 0.65 8.26
CA ASP A 163 8.34 0.49 9.32
C ASP A 163 7.79 0.96 10.68
N PRO A 164 7.09 2.11 10.79
CA PRO A 164 6.39 2.50 12.01
C PRO A 164 5.42 1.43 12.54
N LEU A 165 4.60 0.83 11.68
CA LEU A 165 3.68 -0.24 12.10
C LEU A 165 4.42 -1.48 12.59
N THR A 166 5.53 -1.82 11.94
CA THR A 166 6.37 -2.94 12.38
C THR A 166 6.96 -2.68 13.76
N HIS A 167 7.36 -1.44 14.03
CA HIS A 167 7.82 -1.03 15.35
C HIS A 167 6.70 -1.10 16.40
N LEU A 168 5.51 -0.57 16.11
CA LEU A 168 4.37 -0.64 17.03
C LEU A 168 3.96 -2.09 17.35
N VAL A 169 3.91 -2.95 16.34
CA VAL A 169 3.68 -4.39 16.51
C VAL A 169 4.76 -4.96 17.43
N ARG A 170 6.04 -4.75 17.12
CA ARG A 170 7.14 -5.27 17.93
C ARG A 170 7.07 -4.78 19.38
N ASN A 171 6.78 -3.50 19.62
CA ASN A 171 6.62 -2.96 20.98
C ASN A 171 5.49 -3.64 21.75
N SER A 172 4.38 -3.94 21.06
CA SER A 172 3.28 -4.71 21.63
C SER A 172 3.73 -6.12 22.04
N LEU A 173 4.57 -6.78 21.22
CA LEU A 173 5.10 -8.12 21.51
C LEU A 173 6.18 -8.10 22.60
N ASP A 174 7.10 -7.14 22.56
CA ASP A 174 8.25 -7.05 23.48
C ASP A 174 7.81 -6.58 24.88
N HIS A 175 7.01 -5.51 24.93
CA HIS A 175 6.69 -4.79 26.17
C HIS A 175 5.20 -4.77 26.52
N GLY A 176 4.30 -4.87 25.54
CA GLY A 176 2.86 -4.81 25.78
C GLY A 176 2.33 -6.09 26.44
N VAL A 177 2.42 -7.21 25.72
CA VAL A 177 1.86 -8.50 26.13
C VAL A 177 2.77 -9.17 27.15
N GLU A 178 2.22 -9.60 28.29
CA GLU A 178 2.95 -10.28 29.36
C GLU A 178 3.27 -11.75 29.01
N MET A 179 4.07 -12.44 29.83
CA MET A 179 4.32 -13.88 29.62
C MET A 179 3.05 -14.72 29.83
N PRO A 180 2.90 -15.87 29.15
CA PRO A 180 1.70 -16.71 29.26
C PRO A 180 1.30 -17.03 30.70
N ASP A 181 2.26 -17.38 31.55
CA ASP A 181 2.03 -17.75 32.94
C ASP A 181 1.69 -16.53 33.82
N GLU A 182 2.28 -15.35 33.52
CA GLU A 182 1.93 -14.08 34.18
C GLU A 182 0.50 -13.65 33.84
N ARG A 183 0.07 -13.86 32.59
CA ARG A 183 -1.30 -13.57 32.14
C ARG A 183 -2.32 -14.42 32.87
N GLU A 184 -2.06 -15.72 33.01
CA GLU A 184 -2.91 -16.63 33.77
C GLU A 184 -3.01 -16.23 35.25
N ALA A 185 -1.88 -15.82 35.85
CA ALA A 185 -1.86 -15.32 37.24
C ALA A 185 -2.70 -14.03 37.41
N LEU A 186 -2.79 -13.19 36.37
CA LEU A 186 -3.63 -11.99 36.33
C LEU A 186 -5.09 -12.29 35.90
N GLY A 187 -5.45 -13.56 35.67
CA GLY A 187 -6.79 -13.96 35.24
C GLY A 187 -7.11 -13.64 33.77
N LYS A 188 -6.10 -13.33 32.96
CA LYS A 188 -6.24 -13.09 31.51
C LYS A 188 -6.07 -14.41 30.73
N PRO A 189 -6.55 -14.47 29.47
CA PRO A 189 -6.25 -15.61 28.59
C PRO A 189 -4.75 -15.78 28.37
N ARG A 190 -4.28 -17.03 28.38
CA ARG A 190 -2.88 -17.42 28.13
C ARG A 190 -2.33 -16.82 26.84
N THR A 191 -3.11 -16.92 25.76
CA THR A 191 -2.80 -16.31 24.47
C THR A 191 -3.17 -14.83 24.48
N GLY A 192 -2.20 -13.95 24.23
CA GLY A 192 -2.42 -12.52 24.06
C GLY A 192 -3.05 -12.20 22.70
N LYS A 193 -3.77 -11.09 22.62
CA LYS A 193 -4.46 -10.66 21.40
C LYS A 193 -3.86 -9.35 20.89
N LEU A 194 -3.41 -9.37 19.64
CA LEU A 194 -2.95 -8.18 18.91
C LEU A 194 -3.90 -7.92 17.73
N VAL A 195 -4.48 -6.73 17.67
CA VAL A 195 -5.40 -6.31 16.61
C VAL A 195 -4.75 -5.20 15.78
N LEU A 196 -4.72 -5.40 14.47
CA LEU A 196 -4.39 -4.39 13.48
C LEU A 196 -5.66 -4.04 12.70
N SER A 197 -6.12 -2.80 12.78
CA SER A 197 -7.32 -2.35 12.07
C SER A 197 -7.00 -1.15 11.18
N ALA A 198 -7.69 -1.05 10.04
CA ALA A 198 -7.66 0.12 9.18
C ALA A 198 -9.07 0.46 8.70
N ARG A 199 -9.52 1.71 8.88
CA ARG A 199 -10.84 2.16 8.42
C ARG A 199 -10.83 3.61 7.95
N HIS A 200 -11.73 3.96 7.03
CA HIS A 200 -12.00 5.35 6.68
C HIS A 200 -12.83 6.01 7.79
N GLN A 201 -12.41 7.18 8.26
CA GLN A 201 -13.11 7.97 9.27
C GLN A 201 -12.97 9.46 8.96
N GLY A 202 -14.07 10.09 8.52
CA GLY A 202 -14.14 11.54 8.30
C GLY A 202 -13.12 12.07 7.30
N GLY A 203 -12.95 11.40 6.16
CA GLY A 203 -11.95 11.77 5.13
C GLY A 203 -10.52 11.37 5.47
N ASN A 204 -10.26 10.87 6.67
CA ASN A 204 -8.97 10.33 7.09
C ASN A 204 -8.98 8.80 7.09
N ILE A 205 -7.80 8.21 7.13
CA ILE A 205 -7.64 6.77 7.38
C ILE A 205 -7.14 6.59 8.80
N LEU A 206 -7.93 5.91 9.61
CA LEU A 206 -7.54 5.54 10.95
C LEU A 206 -6.93 4.14 10.92
N ILE A 207 -5.67 4.05 11.33
CA ILE A 207 -4.94 2.81 11.51
C ILE A 207 -4.73 2.62 13.00
N GLU A 208 -5.20 1.50 13.55
CA GLU A 208 -5.08 1.21 14.98
C GLU A 208 -4.24 -0.06 15.18
N VAL A 209 -3.35 0.00 16.17
CA VAL A 209 -2.63 -1.15 16.73
C VAL A 209 -3.08 -1.27 18.17
N ARG A 210 -3.70 -2.40 18.53
CA ARG A 210 -4.25 -2.62 19.86
C ARG A 210 -3.83 -3.97 20.40
N ASP A 211 -3.22 -3.98 21.58
CA ASP A 211 -2.98 -5.18 22.37
C ASP A 211 -3.89 -5.24 23.62
N ASP A 212 -3.93 -6.41 24.26
CA ASP A 212 -4.60 -6.66 25.54
C ASP A 212 -3.60 -6.94 26.67
N GLY A 213 -2.42 -6.31 26.58
CA GLY A 213 -1.30 -6.49 27.48
C GLY A 213 -1.43 -5.76 28.81
N ALA A 214 -0.30 -5.49 29.45
CA ALA A 214 -0.24 -4.80 30.75
C ALA A 214 -0.60 -3.31 30.66
N GLY A 215 -0.64 -2.75 29.44
CA GLY A 215 -0.74 -1.32 29.22
C GLY A 215 0.57 -0.59 29.54
N MET A 216 0.51 0.74 29.53
CA MET A 216 1.68 1.57 29.83
C MET A 216 1.69 1.98 31.30
N ASP A 217 2.80 1.68 31.97
CA ASP A 217 3.05 2.18 33.33
C ASP A 217 3.36 3.68 33.27
N ARG A 218 2.45 4.49 33.82
CA ARG A 218 2.54 5.96 33.80
C ARG A 218 3.77 6.48 34.55
N ASP A 219 4.17 5.80 35.62
CA ASP A 219 5.24 6.31 36.50
C ASP A 219 6.62 6.14 35.85
N ARG A 220 6.78 5.12 34.99
CA ARG A 220 8.00 4.90 34.19
C ARG A 220 8.10 5.80 32.95
N LEU A 221 7.01 6.38 32.48
CA LEU A 221 7.00 7.24 31.29
C LEU A 221 7.28 8.72 31.60
N LEU A 222 7.12 9.14 32.85
CA LEU A 222 7.32 10.53 33.30
C LEU A 222 8.71 10.80 33.88
N ALA A 223 9.54 9.77 34.05
CA ALA A 223 10.91 9.83 34.59
C ALA A 223 11.95 9.85 33.47
#